data_AF-A0A941VXZ0-F1
#
_entry.id   AF-A0A941VXZ0-F1
#
_cell.length_a   1.000
_cell.length_b   1.000
_cell.length_c   1.000
_cell.angle_alpha   90.00
_cell.angle_beta   90.00
_cell.angle_gamma   90.00
#
_symmetry.space_group_name_H-M   'P 1'
#
loop_
_entity.id
_entity.type
_entity.pdbx_description
1 polymer ?
#
loop_
_entity_poly.entity_id
_entity_poly.type
_entity_poly.pdbx_seq_one_letter_code
_entity_poly.pdbx_strand_id
1 'polypeptide(L)'
;MIETILFCLPTAFKGTIYRVGKPPALITERITSGVIDSSKKQISWGLPEKSDYNPPGRPWTDYRDDPGRPLEAMAWCVEKQISWTSADPKNDPRSVRLQVEGIEEDYHHMEPVLVRKSDLHLDVYPSLQYPRDYQERILWQGSDYVVVAVIKIHFEPNTFRVGGRETKVIKKLSRSLGTQLLSHHLHNDTVRAMQQLAKDRLDACNILADSLRNAITKSALIFSLVKMEMWNLREQWEALLLKERRERNAKREAIKDLEDLLLHWTGNAQELRNDLAAVQRRFLELPLSPQKAEKWLTLQIQERWKDLLARSPQ
;
A
#
# COMPACT_ATOMS: atom_id res chain seq x y z
N MET A 1 18.15 15.80 -20.18
CA MET A 1 17.72 16.92 -21.05
C MET A 1 18.50 18.21 -20.80
N ILE A 2 18.52 18.84 -19.61
CA ILE A 2 19.34 20.05 -19.38
C ILE A 2 20.78 19.80 -19.85
N GLU A 3 21.35 18.66 -19.44
CA GLU A 3 22.66 18.20 -19.89
C GLU A 3 22.82 18.24 -21.41
N THR A 4 21.89 17.59 -22.13
CA THR A 4 21.84 17.60 -23.60
C THR A 4 21.78 19.02 -24.15
N ILE A 5 20.97 19.91 -23.57
CA ILE A 5 20.88 21.31 -24.01
C ILE A 5 22.22 22.04 -23.81
N LEU A 6 22.85 21.91 -22.65
CA LEU A 6 24.11 22.60 -22.32
C LEU A 6 25.30 22.10 -23.16
N PHE A 7 25.34 20.81 -23.47
CA PHE A 7 26.36 20.24 -24.37
C PHE A 7 26.09 20.55 -25.85
N CYS A 8 24.83 20.51 -26.30
CA CYS A 8 24.50 20.69 -27.71
C CYS A 8 24.40 22.15 -28.16
N LEU A 9 24.08 23.08 -27.25
CA LEU A 9 24.01 24.51 -27.56
C LEU A 9 25.33 25.19 -27.15
N PRO A 10 26.12 25.71 -28.12
CA PRO A 10 27.47 26.23 -27.85
C PRO A 10 27.49 27.39 -26.86
N THR A 11 26.45 28.20 -26.81
CA THR A 11 26.44 29.42 -25.99
C THR A 11 25.56 29.31 -24.75
N ALA A 12 24.91 28.15 -24.54
CA ALA A 12 24.16 27.88 -23.32
C ALA A 12 25.12 27.49 -22.19
N PHE A 13 24.96 28.10 -21.02
CA PHE A 13 25.84 27.86 -19.87
C PHE A 13 25.12 27.44 -18.57
N LYS A 14 23.84 27.79 -18.41
CA LYS A 14 23.03 27.41 -17.24
C LYS A 14 21.64 26.97 -17.69
N GLY A 15 21.12 25.91 -17.09
CA GLY A 15 19.77 25.40 -17.37
C GLY A 15 19.06 25.06 -16.07
N THR A 16 17.79 25.46 -15.96
CA THR A 16 16.97 25.29 -14.76
C THR A 16 15.61 24.74 -15.14
N ILE A 17 15.12 23.74 -14.40
CA ILE A 17 13.75 23.21 -14.56
C ILE A 17 12.90 23.65 -13.38
N TYR A 18 11.76 24.24 -13.72
CA TYR A 18 10.67 24.55 -12.80
C TYR A 18 9.53 23.57 -13.06
N ARG A 19 9.09 22.82 -12.05
CA ARG A 19 7.88 22.01 -12.11
C ARG A 19 6.68 22.92 -11.86
N VAL A 20 5.63 22.76 -12.65
CA VAL A 20 4.34 23.42 -12.41
C VAL A 20 3.40 22.37 -11.81
N GLY A 21 2.86 22.67 -10.63
CA GLY A 21 1.97 21.80 -9.89
C GLY A 21 0.60 21.61 -10.55
N LYS A 22 -0.24 20.77 -9.93
CA LYS A 22 -1.59 20.49 -10.43
C LYS A 22 -2.52 21.70 -10.25
N PRO A 23 -3.53 21.89 -11.12
CA PRO A 23 -4.64 22.81 -10.87
C PRO A 23 -5.39 22.48 -9.57
N PRO A 24 -6.00 23.48 -8.89
CA PRO A 24 -6.03 24.90 -9.24
C PRO A 24 -4.78 25.68 -8.82
N ALA A 25 -3.97 25.15 -7.90
CA ALA A 25 -2.93 25.93 -7.23
C ALA A 25 -1.74 26.30 -8.14
N LEU A 26 -1.43 25.45 -9.14
CA LEU A 26 -0.26 25.55 -10.05
C LEU A 26 1.01 26.04 -9.34
N ILE A 27 1.34 25.44 -8.20
CA ILE A 27 2.54 25.80 -7.44
C ILE A 27 3.76 25.52 -8.31
N THR A 28 4.52 26.57 -8.63
CA THR A 28 5.72 26.48 -9.44
C THR A 28 6.94 26.36 -8.54
N GLU A 29 7.71 25.29 -8.74
CA GLU A 29 8.85 24.94 -7.89
C GLU A 29 10.07 24.63 -8.74
N ARG A 30 11.21 25.20 -8.38
CA ARG A 30 12.52 24.96 -8.99
C ARG A 30 13.06 23.63 -8.49
N ILE A 31 13.13 22.65 -9.40
CA ILE A 31 13.53 21.29 -9.07
C ILE A 31 15.04 21.10 -9.16
N THR A 32 15.67 21.69 -10.18
CA THR A 32 17.11 21.53 -10.39
C THR A 32 17.66 22.66 -11.25
N SER A 33 18.93 22.99 -11.05
CA SER A 33 19.71 23.86 -11.91
C SER A 33 21.07 23.22 -12.18
N GLY A 34 21.49 23.24 -13.45
CA GLY A 34 22.81 22.82 -13.90
C GLY A 34 23.57 24.00 -14.48
N VAL A 35 24.84 24.14 -14.13
CA VAL A 35 25.77 25.11 -14.75
C VAL A 35 26.93 24.32 -15.36
N ILE A 36 27.14 24.47 -16.67
CA ILE A 36 28.27 23.86 -17.36
C ILE A 36 29.50 24.75 -17.19
N ASP A 37 30.66 24.14 -17.00
CA ASP A 37 31.91 24.87 -16.93
C ASP A 37 32.29 25.47 -18.29
N SER A 38 33.19 26.47 -18.27
CA SER A 38 33.67 27.12 -19.50
C SER A 38 34.37 26.16 -20.46
N SER A 39 34.92 25.05 -19.94
CA SER A 39 35.54 24.01 -20.76
C SER A 39 34.54 23.05 -21.42
N LYS A 40 33.24 23.17 -21.09
CA LYS A 40 32.15 22.30 -21.55
C LYS A 40 32.43 20.81 -21.34
N LYS A 41 32.97 20.45 -20.17
CA LYS A 41 33.27 19.07 -19.79
C LYS A 41 32.43 18.58 -18.62
N GLN A 42 32.09 19.48 -17.70
CA GLN A 42 31.42 19.10 -16.46
C GLN A 42 30.25 20.04 -16.17
N ILE A 43 29.15 19.45 -15.70
CA ILE A 43 28.00 20.20 -15.20
C ILE A 43 27.98 20.09 -13.68
N SER A 44 27.98 21.24 -13.01
CA SER A 44 27.68 21.34 -11.59
C SER A 44 26.17 21.43 -11.40
N TRP A 45 25.62 20.52 -10.61
CA TRP A 45 24.19 20.46 -10.29
C TRP A 45 23.92 20.98 -8.89
N GLY A 46 22.86 21.76 -8.74
CA GLY A 46 22.41 22.24 -7.44
C GLY A 46 21.31 23.29 -7.54
N LEU A 47 20.95 23.87 -6.39
CA LEU A 47 20.07 25.04 -6.29
C LEU A 47 20.91 26.22 -5.75
N PRO A 48 21.81 26.80 -6.56
CA PRO A 48 22.88 27.66 -6.05
C PRO A 48 22.43 29.05 -5.55
N GLU A 49 21.15 29.43 -5.68
CA GLU A 49 20.66 30.78 -5.39
C GLU A 49 19.41 30.79 -4.49
N LYS A 50 19.24 31.82 -3.67
CA LYS A 50 17.97 32.08 -2.98
C LYS A 50 16.95 32.54 -4.02
N SER A 51 15.87 31.78 -4.21
CA SER A 51 14.81 32.08 -5.17
C SER A 51 13.47 31.75 -4.53
N ASP A 52 12.46 32.57 -4.78
CA ASP A 52 11.08 32.33 -4.30
C ASP A 52 10.43 31.10 -4.94
N TYR A 53 11.05 30.58 -6.01
CA TYR A 53 10.66 29.32 -6.63
C TYR A 53 11.32 28.11 -5.97
N ASN A 54 12.25 28.25 -5.01
CA ASN A 54 12.73 27.10 -4.24
C ASN A 54 11.60 26.46 -3.43
N PRO A 55 11.72 25.16 -3.05
CA PRO A 55 10.72 24.50 -2.19
C PRO A 55 10.35 25.38 -0.98
N PRO A 56 9.05 25.62 -0.72
CA PRO A 56 7.87 24.92 -1.24
C PRO A 56 7.35 25.37 -2.62
N GLY A 57 7.99 26.35 -3.26
CA GLY A 57 7.56 26.95 -4.53
C GLY A 57 6.56 28.09 -4.36
N ARG A 58 6.14 28.68 -5.48
CA ARG A 58 5.28 29.86 -5.53
C ARG A 58 3.92 29.52 -6.18
N PRO A 59 2.78 29.81 -5.53
CA PRO A 59 1.45 29.48 -6.06
C PRO A 59 1.03 30.41 -7.21
N TRP A 60 0.10 29.96 -8.06
CA TRP A 60 -0.38 30.72 -9.23
C TRP A 60 -0.78 32.16 -8.92
N THR A 61 -1.52 32.34 -7.82
CA THR A 61 -1.97 33.65 -7.33
C THR A 61 -0.83 34.63 -7.12
N ASP A 62 0.37 34.13 -6.86
CA ASP A 62 1.50 34.94 -6.48
C ASP A 62 2.36 35.32 -7.66
N TYR A 63 2.29 34.65 -8.81
CA TYR A 63 3.10 35.00 -9.99
C TYR A 63 2.29 35.24 -11.26
N ARG A 64 0.96 35.13 -11.23
CA ARG A 64 0.09 35.49 -12.37
C ARG A 64 0.21 36.98 -12.72
N ASP A 65 0.01 37.29 -13.99
CA ASP A 65 -0.05 38.68 -14.45
C ASP A 65 -1.33 39.35 -13.89
N ASP A 66 -1.18 40.27 -12.93
CA ASP A 66 -2.25 41.13 -12.41
C ASP A 66 -1.88 42.62 -12.57
N PRO A 67 -2.85 43.54 -12.73
CA PRO A 67 -2.58 44.97 -12.75
C PRO A 67 -1.90 45.45 -11.47
N GLY A 68 -0.89 46.32 -11.65
CA GLY A 68 -0.11 46.86 -10.54
C GLY A 68 0.97 45.92 -9.99
N ARG A 69 1.13 44.72 -10.58
CA ARG A 69 2.22 43.80 -10.24
C ARG A 69 3.26 43.73 -11.36
N PRO A 70 4.52 43.38 -11.05
CA PRO A 70 5.52 43.10 -12.07
C PRO A 70 5.05 41.95 -12.97
N LEU A 71 5.21 42.11 -14.28
CA LEU A 71 4.94 41.03 -15.22
C LEU A 71 6.09 40.02 -15.15
N GLU A 72 5.76 38.72 -15.17
CA GLU A 72 6.78 37.66 -15.05
C GLU A 72 6.84 36.80 -16.32
N ALA A 73 8.05 36.42 -16.73
CA ALA A 73 8.25 35.47 -17.82
C ALA A 73 7.67 34.07 -17.48
N MET A 74 7.66 33.71 -16.18
CA MET A 74 7.04 32.47 -15.71
C MET A 74 5.52 32.48 -15.93
N ALA A 75 4.85 33.58 -15.59
CA ALA A 75 3.41 33.74 -15.78
C ALA A 75 3.03 33.58 -17.26
N TRP A 76 3.80 34.21 -18.15
CA TRP A 76 3.62 34.11 -19.60
C TRP A 76 3.65 32.66 -20.09
N CYS A 77 4.71 31.94 -19.71
CA CYS A 77 4.91 30.55 -20.11
C CYS A 77 3.78 29.65 -19.63
N VAL A 78 3.34 29.83 -18.37
CA VAL A 78 2.27 29.03 -17.77
C VAL A 78 0.90 29.38 -18.37
N GLU A 79 0.52 30.66 -18.37
CA GLU A 79 -0.81 31.10 -18.77
C GLU A 79 -1.03 30.97 -20.28
N LYS A 80 -0.11 31.52 -21.08
CA LYS A 80 -0.26 31.60 -22.54
C LYS A 80 0.23 30.36 -23.25
N GLN A 81 0.98 29.47 -22.59
CA GLN A 81 1.61 28.30 -23.19
C GLN A 81 2.60 28.66 -24.32
N ILE A 82 3.21 29.84 -24.22
CA ILE A 82 4.15 30.40 -25.20
C ILE A 82 5.48 30.66 -24.51
N SER A 83 6.59 30.40 -25.19
CA SER A 83 7.90 30.72 -24.65
C SER A 83 8.16 32.21 -24.51
N TRP A 84 9.05 32.55 -23.58
CA TRP A 84 9.60 33.89 -23.43
C TRP A 84 11.10 33.89 -23.72
N THR A 85 11.61 34.97 -24.31
CA THR A 85 13.04 35.13 -24.56
C THR A 85 13.47 36.52 -24.14
N SER A 86 14.40 36.59 -23.19
CA SER A 86 15.11 37.79 -22.82
C SER A 86 16.37 37.91 -23.71
N ALA A 87 16.19 38.49 -24.90
CA ALA A 87 17.28 38.76 -25.83
C ALA A 87 17.90 40.17 -25.65
N ASP A 88 17.22 41.04 -24.90
CA ASP A 88 17.72 42.33 -24.43
C ASP A 88 17.31 42.50 -22.96
N PRO A 89 18.09 41.98 -22.01
CA PRO A 89 17.73 42.01 -20.59
C PRO A 89 17.60 43.42 -20.01
N LYS A 90 18.15 44.44 -20.68
CA LYS A 90 18.06 45.85 -20.24
C LYS A 90 16.67 46.43 -20.41
N ASN A 91 15.91 45.90 -21.36
CA ASN A 91 14.57 46.36 -21.72
C ASN A 91 13.55 45.23 -21.62
N ASP A 92 13.83 44.14 -20.90
CA ASP A 92 12.92 43.01 -20.78
C ASP A 92 11.70 43.39 -19.92
N PRO A 93 10.50 43.53 -20.51
CA PRO A 93 9.31 43.95 -19.77
C PRO A 93 8.82 42.89 -18.78
N ARG A 94 9.37 41.67 -18.80
CA ARG A 94 8.99 40.57 -17.93
C ARG A 94 10.10 40.14 -16.96
N SER A 95 11.18 40.92 -16.88
CA SER A 95 12.19 40.73 -15.83
C SER A 95 11.71 41.40 -14.54
N VAL A 96 11.40 40.59 -13.53
CA VAL A 96 10.95 41.09 -12.22
C VAL A 96 12.06 41.86 -11.52
N ARG A 97 13.30 41.38 -11.61
CA ARG A 97 14.47 42.04 -11.02
C ARG A 97 14.71 43.42 -11.61
N LEU A 98 14.52 43.57 -12.92
CA LEU A 98 14.62 44.88 -13.56
C LEU A 98 13.49 45.82 -13.10
N GLN A 99 12.25 45.34 -13.04
CA GLN A 99 11.09 46.14 -12.65
C GLN A 99 11.11 46.58 -11.18
N VAL A 100 11.60 45.73 -10.28
CA VAL A 100 11.55 45.95 -8.82
C VAL A 100 12.86 46.49 -8.25
N GLU A 101 14.00 45.95 -8.70
CA GLU A 101 15.32 46.25 -8.15
C GLU A 101 16.17 47.13 -9.09
N GLY A 102 15.75 47.32 -10.34
CA GLY A 102 16.55 47.98 -11.37
C GLY A 102 17.77 47.18 -11.82
N ILE A 103 17.84 45.88 -11.49
CA ILE A 103 18.98 45.03 -11.79
C ILE A 103 18.73 44.25 -13.08
N GLU A 104 19.65 44.37 -14.03
CA GLU A 104 19.64 43.61 -15.28
C GLU A 104 19.69 42.10 -15.00
N GLU A 105 18.89 41.35 -15.75
CA GLU A 105 18.90 39.88 -15.72
C GLU A 105 19.83 39.30 -16.79
N ASP A 106 20.06 37.99 -16.77
CA ASP A 106 20.83 37.31 -17.80
C ASP A 106 20.04 37.15 -19.10
N TYR A 107 20.76 36.97 -20.21
CA TYR A 107 20.19 36.52 -21.48
C TYR A 107 19.66 35.10 -21.31
N HIS A 108 18.36 34.90 -21.53
CA HIS A 108 17.74 33.61 -21.28
C HIS A 108 16.52 33.33 -22.14
N HIS A 109 16.19 32.05 -22.23
CA HIS A 109 14.99 31.55 -22.88
C HIS A 109 14.20 30.68 -21.89
N MET A 110 12.90 30.91 -21.79
CA MET A 110 11.97 30.08 -21.01
C MET A 110 11.03 29.35 -21.96
N GLU A 111 11.03 28.03 -21.91
CA GLU A 111 10.17 27.17 -22.75
C GLU A 111 9.19 26.39 -21.87
N PRO A 112 7.86 26.53 -22.08
CA PRO A 112 6.88 25.71 -21.39
C PRO A 112 6.91 24.27 -21.90
N VAL A 113 6.83 23.33 -20.97
CA VAL A 113 6.72 21.90 -21.24
C VAL A 113 5.23 21.56 -21.31
N LEU A 114 4.77 21.27 -22.53
CA LEU A 114 3.38 20.99 -22.82
C LEU A 114 3.11 19.50 -22.87
N VAL A 115 2.06 19.06 -22.20
CA VAL A 115 1.53 17.68 -22.25
C VAL A 115 0.08 17.72 -22.67
N ARG A 116 -0.37 16.79 -23.51
CA ARG A 116 -1.78 16.73 -23.92
C ARG A 116 -2.65 16.33 -22.73
N LYS A 117 -3.81 16.96 -22.61
CA LYS A 117 -4.84 16.61 -21.63
C LYS A 117 -5.29 15.16 -21.77
N SER A 118 -5.40 14.66 -23.01
CA SER A 118 -5.73 13.25 -23.30
C SER A 118 -4.72 12.30 -22.65
N ASP A 119 -3.43 12.60 -22.77
CA ASP A 119 -2.38 11.67 -22.33
C ASP A 119 -2.28 11.61 -20.80
N LEU A 120 -2.85 12.60 -20.11
CA LEU A 120 -2.96 12.61 -18.66
C LEU A 120 -4.05 11.70 -18.11
N HIS A 121 -4.95 11.15 -18.96
CA HIS A 121 -6.09 10.28 -18.62
C HIS A 121 -6.46 10.31 -17.13
N LEU A 122 -6.91 11.49 -16.71
CA LEU A 122 -7.41 11.80 -15.36
C LEU A 122 -8.86 11.32 -15.20
N ASP A 123 -9.26 10.23 -15.87
CA ASP A 123 -10.61 9.65 -15.80
C ASP A 123 -10.95 9.04 -14.43
N VAL A 124 -10.07 9.20 -13.44
CA VAL A 124 -10.28 8.86 -12.03
C VAL A 124 -10.71 10.08 -11.20
N TYR A 125 -10.59 11.31 -11.71
CA TYR A 125 -10.87 12.54 -10.94
C TYR A 125 -11.95 13.41 -11.59
N PRO A 126 -13.11 13.61 -10.94
CA PRO A 126 -14.15 14.50 -11.44
C PRO A 126 -13.66 15.96 -11.41
N SER A 127 -13.80 16.63 -12.56
CA SER A 127 -13.60 18.07 -12.78
C SER A 127 -12.34 18.68 -12.14
N LEU A 128 -11.17 18.59 -12.80
CA LEU A 128 -10.07 19.50 -12.48
C LEU A 128 -10.58 20.95 -12.60
N GLN A 129 -10.66 21.64 -11.46
CA GLN A 129 -10.88 23.07 -11.46
C GLN A 129 -9.60 23.74 -11.94
N TYR A 130 -9.59 24.17 -13.20
CA TYR A 130 -8.51 24.98 -13.74
C TYR A 130 -8.56 26.37 -13.11
N PRO A 131 -7.39 26.96 -12.76
CA PRO A 131 -7.37 28.32 -12.24
C PRO A 131 -7.78 29.31 -13.31
N ARG A 132 -8.03 30.54 -12.85
CA ARG A 132 -8.39 31.67 -13.70
C ARG A 132 -7.25 32.67 -13.79
N ASP A 133 -7.18 33.37 -14.92
CA ASP A 133 -6.35 34.55 -15.08
C ASP A 133 -6.99 35.75 -14.36
N TYR A 134 -6.33 36.91 -14.39
CA TYR A 134 -6.86 38.14 -13.82
C TYR A 134 -8.24 38.55 -14.38
N GLN A 135 -8.55 38.15 -15.62
CA GLN A 135 -9.81 38.48 -16.31
C GLN A 135 -10.90 37.43 -16.08
N GLU A 136 -10.74 36.57 -15.06
CA GLU A 136 -11.66 35.47 -14.72
C GLU A 136 -11.81 34.40 -15.82
N ARG A 137 -10.89 34.36 -16.79
CA ARG A 137 -10.91 33.35 -17.84
C ARG A 137 -10.21 32.09 -17.34
N ILE A 138 -10.82 30.94 -17.59
CA ILE A 138 -10.27 29.64 -17.22
C ILE A 138 -9.02 29.36 -18.04
N LEU A 139 -7.90 29.06 -17.37
CA LEU A 139 -6.65 28.74 -18.04
C LEU A 139 -6.82 27.52 -18.96
N TRP A 140 -6.27 27.64 -20.16
CA TRP A 140 -6.18 26.57 -21.15
C TRP A 140 -7.53 25.98 -21.59
N GLN A 141 -8.66 26.65 -21.37
CA GLN A 141 -9.98 26.13 -21.76
C GLN A 141 -10.06 25.79 -23.26
N GLY A 142 -9.45 26.61 -24.12
CA GLY A 142 -9.38 26.39 -25.58
C GLY A 142 -8.14 25.64 -26.07
N SER A 143 -7.36 25.00 -25.19
CA SER A 143 -6.13 24.27 -25.56
C SER A 143 -6.22 22.80 -25.20
N ASP A 144 -5.70 21.93 -26.06
CA ASP A 144 -5.57 20.49 -25.78
C ASP A 144 -4.42 20.16 -24.82
N TYR A 145 -3.64 21.17 -24.41
CA TYR A 145 -2.43 20.98 -23.62
C TYR A 145 -2.53 21.64 -22.25
N VAL A 146 -1.71 21.16 -21.32
CA VAL A 146 -1.43 21.79 -20.03
C VAL A 146 0.08 22.01 -19.89
N VAL A 147 0.46 22.99 -19.07
CA VAL A 147 1.87 23.22 -18.72
C VAL A 147 2.21 22.43 -17.46
N VAL A 148 3.20 21.54 -17.54
CA VAL A 148 3.65 20.70 -16.39
C VAL A 148 5.01 21.13 -15.85
N ALA A 149 5.76 21.90 -16.62
CA ALA A 149 7.05 22.44 -16.25
C ALA A 149 7.40 23.64 -17.15
N VAL A 150 8.38 24.43 -16.73
CA VAL A 150 9.01 25.47 -17.53
C VAL A 150 10.52 25.29 -17.43
N ILE A 151 11.21 25.34 -18.56
CA ILE A 151 12.67 25.21 -18.63
C ILE A 151 13.24 26.59 -18.91
N LYS A 152 14.14 27.07 -18.05
CA LYS A 152 14.91 28.30 -18.28
C LYS A 152 16.34 27.96 -18.69
N ILE A 153 16.80 28.44 -19.82
CA ILE A 153 18.17 28.26 -20.32
C ILE A 153 18.83 29.63 -20.46
N HIS A 154 19.98 29.81 -19.83
CA HIS A 154 20.79 31.02 -19.90
C HIS A 154 21.85 30.89 -20.99
N PHE A 155 22.10 32.00 -21.68
CA PHE A 155 23.02 32.09 -22.80
C PHE A 155 24.05 33.19 -22.60
N GLU A 156 25.23 33.03 -23.20
CA GLU A 156 26.23 34.08 -23.25
C GLU A 156 25.64 35.37 -23.89
N PRO A 157 26.02 36.56 -23.42
CA PRO A 157 25.47 37.83 -23.91
C PRO A 157 25.55 37.98 -25.43
N ASN A 158 24.48 38.48 -26.05
CA ASN A 158 24.39 38.77 -27.49
C ASN A 158 24.58 37.56 -28.44
N THR A 159 24.58 36.34 -27.91
CA THR A 159 24.76 35.12 -28.73
C THR A 159 23.44 34.46 -29.13
N PHE A 160 22.32 34.91 -28.57
CA PHE A 160 21.01 34.30 -28.73
C PHE A 160 20.05 35.20 -29.50
N ARG A 161 19.20 34.61 -30.35
CA ARG A 161 18.17 35.33 -31.12
C ARG A 161 16.79 34.74 -30.89
N VAL A 162 15.80 35.60 -30.70
CA VAL A 162 14.38 35.22 -30.65
C VAL A 162 14.02 34.46 -31.93
N GLY A 163 13.41 33.28 -31.80
CA GLY A 163 13.05 32.43 -32.95
C GLY A 163 14.22 31.74 -33.66
N GLY A 164 15.42 31.79 -33.09
CA GLY A 164 16.64 31.14 -33.60
C GLY A 164 16.58 29.61 -33.64
N ARG A 165 17.64 28.97 -34.12
CA ARG A 165 17.70 27.49 -34.21
C ARG A 165 17.67 26.84 -32.82
N GLU A 166 18.27 27.51 -31.85
CA GLU A 166 18.37 27.13 -30.45
C GLU A 166 16.98 26.97 -29.82
N THR A 167 16.09 27.96 -30.01
CA THR A 167 14.70 27.90 -29.52
C THR A 167 13.94 26.72 -30.11
N LYS A 168 14.13 26.41 -31.41
CA LYS A 168 13.51 25.25 -32.07
C LYS A 168 14.00 23.93 -31.48
N VAL A 169 15.30 23.83 -31.17
CA VAL A 169 15.87 22.64 -30.51
C VAL A 169 15.32 22.50 -29.10
N ILE A 170 15.30 23.56 -28.31
CA ILE A 170 14.75 23.56 -26.95
C ILE A 170 13.28 23.16 -26.96
N LYS A 171 12.47 23.72 -27.86
CA LYS A 171 11.05 23.36 -28.04
C LYS A 171 10.82 21.90 -28.40
N LYS A 172 11.69 21.29 -29.21
CA LYS A 172 11.61 19.86 -29.53
C LYS A 172 11.98 19.00 -28.31
N LEU A 173 13.03 19.38 -27.59
CA LEU A 173 13.48 18.67 -26.39
C LEU A 173 12.48 18.82 -25.23
N SER A 174 11.86 19.98 -25.07
CA SER A 174 10.84 20.24 -24.05
C SER A 174 9.61 19.35 -24.26
N ARG A 175 9.16 19.16 -25.50
CA ARG A 175 8.08 18.21 -25.83
C ARG A 175 8.45 16.77 -25.47
N SER A 176 9.67 16.34 -25.80
CA SER A 176 10.16 15.00 -25.44
C SER A 176 10.21 14.82 -23.92
N LEU A 177 10.67 15.83 -23.18
CA LEU A 177 10.62 15.81 -21.72
C LEU A 177 9.18 15.68 -21.20
N GLY A 178 8.22 16.41 -21.76
CA GLY A 178 6.82 16.31 -21.37
C GLY A 178 6.30 14.87 -21.41
N THR A 179 6.58 14.15 -22.52
CA THR A 179 6.23 12.74 -22.66
C THR A 179 6.97 11.84 -21.65
N GLN A 180 8.26 12.09 -21.40
CA GLN A 180 9.04 11.32 -20.43
C GLN A 180 8.54 11.52 -18.99
N LEU A 181 8.25 12.76 -18.61
CA LEU A 181 7.72 13.10 -17.28
C LEU A 181 6.36 12.44 -17.05
N LEU A 182 5.50 12.45 -18.07
CA LEU A 182 4.21 11.78 -18.02
C LEU A 182 4.37 10.26 -17.83
N SER A 183 5.21 9.62 -18.65
CA SER A 183 5.47 8.18 -18.55
C SER A 183 5.99 7.79 -17.17
N HIS A 184 6.93 8.57 -16.62
CA HIS A 184 7.45 8.35 -15.28
C HIS A 184 6.39 8.56 -14.19
N HIS A 185 5.52 9.57 -14.32
CA HIS A 185 4.43 9.80 -13.37
C HIS A 185 3.43 8.64 -13.37
N LEU A 186 2.99 8.19 -14.54
CA LEU A 186 2.08 7.05 -14.70
C LEU A 186 2.68 5.76 -14.10
N HIS A 187 3.97 5.52 -14.33
CA HIS A 187 4.66 4.36 -13.75
C HIS A 187 4.62 4.40 -12.22
N ASN A 188 4.98 5.54 -11.61
CA ASN A 188 4.98 5.69 -10.15
C ASN A 188 3.58 5.56 -9.53
N ASP A 189 2.56 6.15 -10.16
CA ASP A 189 1.18 6.05 -9.67
C ASP A 189 0.68 4.61 -9.76
N THR A 190 1.01 3.88 -10.83
CA THR A 190 0.68 2.46 -10.99
C THR A 190 1.34 1.61 -9.90
N VAL A 191 2.64 1.83 -9.64
CA VAL A 191 3.38 1.11 -8.58
C VAL A 191 2.74 1.35 -7.21
N ARG A 192 2.36 2.59 -6.90
CA ARG A 192 1.67 2.92 -5.64
C ARG A 192 0.30 2.25 -5.54
N ALA A 193 -0.50 2.28 -6.61
CA ALA A 193 -1.80 1.60 -6.63
C ALA A 193 -1.67 0.09 -6.42
N MET A 194 -0.68 -0.55 -7.05
CA MET A 194 -0.39 -1.98 -6.85
C MET A 194 0.04 -2.29 -5.41
N GLN A 195 0.87 -1.45 -4.80
CA GLN A 195 1.27 -1.61 -3.40
C GLN A 195 0.07 -1.51 -2.46
N GLN A 196 -0.84 -0.56 -2.71
CA GLN A 196 -2.06 -0.41 -1.92
C GLN A 196 -2.98 -1.62 -2.07
N LEU A 197 -3.23 -2.09 -3.31
CA LEU A 197 -4.03 -3.28 -3.56
C LEU A 197 -3.46 -4.54 -2.90
N ALA A 198 -2.14 -4.70 -2.92
CA ALA A 198 -1.49 -5.83 -2.25
C ALA A 198 -1.70 -5.78 -0.73
N LYS A 199 -1.63 -4.58 -0.13
CA LYS A 199 -1.91 -4.36 1.28
C LYS A 199 -3.37 -4.66 1.62
N ASP A 200 -4.32 -4.11 0.85
CA ASP A 200 -5.74 -4.33 1.06
C ASP A 200 -6.12 -5.83 0.95
N ARG A 201 -5.47 -6.56 0.04
CA ARG A 201 -5.64 -8.02 -0.09
C ARG A 201 -5.15 -8.76 1.16
N LEU A 202 -4.00 -8.38 1.72
CA LEU A 202 -3.49 -8.99 2.95
C LEU A 202 -4.41 -8.71 4.13
N ASP A 203 -4.91 -7.47 4.24
CA ASP A 203 -5.84 -7.09 5.30
C ASP A 203 -7.17 -7.86 5.19
N ALA A 204 -7.71 -8.01 3.98
CA ALA A 204 -8.89 -8.84 3.73
C ALA A 204 -8.67 -10.31 4.10
N CYS A 205 -7.52 -10.89 3.74
CA CYS A 205 -7.16 -12.26 4.14
C CYS A 205 -7.09 -12.41 5.67
N ASN A 206 -6.54 -11.42 6.39
CA ASN A 206 -6.46 -11.44 7.85
C ASN A 206 -7.87 -11.42 8.48
N ILE A 207 -8.74 -10.52 8.01
CA ILE A 207 -10.14 -10.44 8.49
C ILE A 207 -10.87 -11.77 8.25
N LEU A 208 -10.70 -12.37 7.07
CA LEU A 208 -11.30 -13.66 6.75
C LEU A 208 -10.74 -14.78 7.63
N ALA A 209 -9.43 -14.83 7.86
CA ALA A 209 -8.80 -15.83 8.72
C ALA A 209 -9.30 -15.73 10.17
N ASP A 210 -9.43 -14.52 10.71
CA ASP A 210 -9.97 -14.30 12.06
C ASP A 210 -11.45 -14.67 12.16
N SER A 211 -12.25 -14.30 11.16
CA SER A 211 -13.66 -14.69 11.08
C SER A 211 -13.82 -16.21 11.03
N LEU A 212 -12.99 -16.89 10.24
CA LEU A 212 -12.99 -18.34 10.10
C LEU A 212 -12.54 -19.02 11.40
N ARG A 213 -11.49 -18.51 12.06
CA ARG A 213 -11.04 -19.02 13.37
C ARG A 213 -12.17 -18.90 14.41
N ASN A 214 -12.84 -17.75 14.46
CA ASN A 214 -13.96 -17.52 15.37
C ASN A 214 -15.14 -18.47 15.10
N ALA A 215 -15.50 -18.66 13.82
CA ALA A 215 -16.56 -19.57 13.43
C ALA A 215 -16.25 -21.03 13.81
N ILE A 216 -15.01 -21.48 13.61
CA ILE A 216 -14.55 -22.81 14.03
C ILE A 216 -14.66 -22.97 15.54
N THR A 217 -14.15 -22.01 16.32
CA THR A 217 -14.19 -22.08 17.79
C THR A 217 -15.63 -22.14 18.31
N LYS A 218 -16.53 -21.29 17.78
CA LYS A 218 -17.96 -21.31 18.15
C LYS A 218 -18.63 -22.64 17.78
N SER A 219 -18.35 -23.16 16.59
CA SER A 219 -18.91 -24.44 16.13
C SER A 219 -18.42 -25.61 16.98
N ALA A 220 -17.14 -25.61 17.38
CA ALA A 220 -16.57 -26.63 18.25
C ALA A 220 -17.21 -26.63 19.65
N LEU A 221 -17.51 -25.44 20.19
CA LEU A 221 -18.24 -25.31 21.45
C LEU A 221 -19.67 -25.87 21.33
N ILE A 222 -20.41 -25.48 20.29
CA ILE A 222 -21.77 -25.98 20.04
C ILE A 222 -21.76 -27.49 19.91
N PHE A 223 -20.83 -28.05 19.13
CA PHE A 223 -20.71 -29.50 18.96
C PHE A 223 -20.43 -30.22 20.28
N SER A 224 -19.59 -29.64 21.14
CA SER A 224 -19.30 -30.19 22.47
C SER A 224 -20.53 -30.19 23.38
N LEU A 225 -21.32 -29.10 23.35
CA LEU A 225 -22.58 -28.99 24.09
C LEU A 225 -23.63 -30.00 23.59
N VAL A 226 -23.80 -30.12 22.27
CA VAL A 226 -24.70 -31.13 21.68
C VAL A 226 -24.30 -32.53 22.12
N LYS A 227 -23.00 -32.85 22.10
CA LYS A 227 -22.50 -34.15 22.55
C LYS A 227 -22.79 -34.41 24.03
N MET A 228 -22.70 -33.38 24.88
CA MET A 228 -23.03 -33.46 26.30
C MET A 228 -24.52 -33.70 26.52
N GLU A 229 -25.40 -32.99 25.80
CA GLU A 229 -26.85 -33.21 25.90
C GLU A 229 -27.26 -34.59 25.38
N MET A 230 -26.67 -35.05 24.27
CA MET A 230 -26.88 -36.42 23.78
C MET A 230 -26.45 -37.47 24.82
N TRP A 231 -25.36 -37.21 25.55
CA TRP A 231 -24.92 -38.08 26.64
C TRP A 231 -25.94 -38.11 27.79
N ASN A 232 -26.37 -36.95 28.27
CA ASN A 232 -27.35 -36.81 29.34
C ASN A 232 -28.68 -37.51 28.99
N LEU A 233 -29.20 -37.28 27.78
CA LEU A 233 -30.42 -37.92 27.30
C LEU A 233 -30.28 -39.44 27.25
N ARG A 234 -29.12 -39.96 26.84
CA ARG A 234 -28.87 -41.39 26.83
C ARG A 234 -28.88 -41.99 28.23
N GLU A 235 -28.20 -41.36 29.19
CA GLU A 235 -28.21 -41.83 30.59
C GLU A 235 -29.63 -41.85 31.16
N GLN A 236 -30.41 -40.79 30.93
CA GLN A 236 -31.80 -40.72 31.37
C GLN A 236 -32.67 -41.81 30.73
N TRP A 237 -32.49 -42.06 29.43
CA TRP A 237 -33.19 -43.13 28.71
C TRP A 237 -32.84 -44.52 29.25
N GLU A 238 -31.55 -44.81 29.45
CA GLU A 238 -31.10 -46.09 30.01
C GLU A 238 -31.67 -46.29 31.43
N ALA A 239 -31.70 -45.24 32.26
CA ALA A 239 -32.27 -45.30 33.61
C ALA A 239 -33.79 -45.57 33.59
N LEU A 240 -34.54 -44.90 32.70
CA LEU A 240 -35.98 -45.12 32.51
C LEU A 240 -36.28 -46.56 32.05
N LEU A 241 -35.54 -47.06 31.05
CA LEU A 241 -35.70 -48.42 30.52
C LEU A 241 -35.49 -49.48 31.61
N LEU A 242 -34.43 -49.34 32.42
CA LEU A 242 -34.16 -50.25 33.53
C LEU A 242 -35.27 -50.21 34.58
N LYS A 243 -35.79 -49.01 34.88
CA LYS A 243 -36.89 -48.82 35.83
C LYS A 243 -38.18 -49.49 35.36
N GLU A 244 -38.58 -49.31 34.10
CA GLU A 244 -39.79 -49.94 33.54
C GLU A 244 -39.68 -51.47 33.48
N ARG A 245 -38.51 -51.99 33.11
CA ARG A 245 -38.26 -53.44 33.06
C ARG A 245 -38.05 -54.08 34.42
N ARG A 246 -37.91 -53.28 35.49
CA ARG A 246 -37.50 -53.73 36.84
C ARG A 246 -36.18 -54.51 36.82
N GLU A 247 -35.31 -54.18 35.88
CA GLU A 247 -34.00 -54.80 35.71
C GLU A 247 -32.93 -53.96 36.41
N ARG A 248 -31.93 -54.62 37.00
CA ARG A 248 -30.76 -53.95 37.55
C ARG A 248 -29.75 -53.68 36.44
N ASN A 249 -28.87 -52.71 36.66
CA ASN A 249 -27.84 -52.38 35.69
C ASN A 249 -26.80 -53.50 35.63
N ALA A 250 -26.96 -54.42 34.67
CA ALA A 250 -26.09 -55.58 34.48
C ALA A 250 -24.61 -55.21 34.31
N LYS A 251 -24.30 -54.05 33.72
CA LYS A 251 -22.91 -53.56 33.59
C LYS A 251 -22.31 -53.25 34.97
N ARG A 252 -23.07 -52.62 35.85
CA ARG A 252 -22.62 -52.33 37.23
C ARG A 252 -22.52 -53.60 38.07
N GLU A 253 -23.46 -54.53 37.91
CA GLU A 253 -23.42 -55.81 38.63
C GLU A 253 -22.21 -56.64 38.19
N ALA A 254 -21.97 -56.81 36.89
CA ALA A 254 -20.81 -57.56 36.39
C ALA A 254 -19.46 -56.96 36.83
N ILE A 255 -19.33 -55.64 36.87
CA ILE A 255 -18.10 -55.00 37.38
C ILE A 255 -17.97 -55.21 38.89
N LYS A 256 -19.07 -55.13 39.64
CA LYS A 256 -19.06 -55.40 41.08
C LYS A 256 -18.64 -56.84 41.37
N ASP A 257 -19.17 -57.81 40.63
CA ASP A 257 -18.80 -59.22 40.77
C ASP A 257 -17.29 -59.42 40.47
N LEU A 258 -16.76 -58.73 39.46
CA LEU A 258 -15.33 -58.77 39.15
C LEU A 258 -14.47 -58.09 40.23
N GLU A 259 -14.91 -56.99 40.83
CA GLU A 259 -14.23 -56.35 41.96
C GLU A 259 -14.24 -57.26 43.21
N ASP A 260 -15.37 -57.91 43.49
CA ASP A 260 -15.52 -58.86 44.58
C ASP A 260 -14.59 -60.06 44.41
N LEU A 261 -14.40 -60.56 43.19
CA LEU A 261 -13.41 -61.61 42.88
C LEU A 261 -11.95 -61.14 43.12
N LEU A 262 -11.63 -59.87 42.83
CA LEU A 262 -10.29 -59.33 43.10
C LEU A 262 -9.99 -59.19 44.60
N LEU A 263 -11.01 -58.89 45.41
CA LEU A 263 -10.91 -58.78 46.87
C LEU A 263 -10.57 -60.13 47.53
N HIS A 264 -11.14 -61.22 47.03
CA HIS A 264 -10.93 -62.56 47.57
C HIS A 264 -9.69 -63.29 46.99
N TRP A 265 -8.97 -62.68 46.05
CA TRP A 265 -7.77 -63.28 45.46
C TRP A 265 -6.62 -63.36 46.49
N THR A 266 -5.88 -64.46 46.55
CA THR A 266 -4.81 -64.69 47.56
C THR A 266 -3.41 -64.82 46.93
N GLY A 267 -2.99 -63.85 46.11
CA GLY A 267 -1.65 -63.78 45.48
C GLY A 267 -0.91 -62.44 45.68
N ASN A 268 0.43 -62.43 45.57
CA ASN A 268 1.32 -61.30 45.87
C ASN A 268 1.36 -60.17 44.80
N ALA A 269 0.29 -59.95 44.02
CA ALA A 269 0.23 -58.97 42.93
C ALA A 269 -0.63 -57.74 43.25
N GLN A 270 -0.38 -57.07 44.39
CA GLN A 270 -1.23 -55.97 44.89
C GLN A 270 -1.36 -54.79 43.91
N GLU A 271 -0.27 -54.40 43.24
CA GLU A 271 -0.27 -53.28 42.28
C GLU A 271 -1.16 -53.56 41.07
N LEU A 272 -1.08 -54.78 40.51
CA LEU A 272 -1.87 -55.16 39.34
C LEU A 272 -3.37 -55.24 39.66
N ARG A 273 -3.73 -55.67 40.88
CA ARG A 273 -5.12 -55.66 41.35
C ARG A 273 -5.67 -54.25 41.48
N ASN A 274 -4.90 -53.33 42.04
CA ASN A 274 -5.32 -51.94 42.21
C ASN A 274 -5.49 -51.25 40.85
N ASP A 275 -4.59 -51.50 39.89
CA ASP A 275 -4.72 -51.01 38.51
C ASP A 275 -5.97 -51.59 37.83
N LEU A 276 -6.20 -52.90 37.96
CA LEU A 276 -7.36 -53.57 37.36
C LEU A 276 -8.69 -53.08 37.94
N ALA A 277 -8.76 -52.87 39.26
CA ALA A 277 -9.92 -52.28 39.92
C ALA A 277 -10.16 -50.83 39.47
N ALA A 278 -9.10 -50.02 39.32
CA ALA A 278 -9.22 -48.64 38.83
C ALA A 278 -9.74 -48.59 37.39
N VAL A 279 -9.25 -49.47 36.52
CA VAL A 279 -9.70 -49.60 35.13
C VAL A 279 -11.16 -50.07 35.09
N GLN A 280 -11.55 -51.07 35.88
CA GLN A 280 -12.93 -51.54 35.99
C GLN A 280 -13.91 -50.44 36.40
N ARG A 281 -13.56 -49.62 37.40
CA ARG A 281 -14.38 -48.46 37.80
C ARG A 281 -14.47 -47.41 36.70
N ARG A 282 -13.34 -47.13 36.03
CA ARG A 282 -13.30 -46.20 34.90
C ARG A 282 -14.22 -46.64 33.76
N PHE A 283 -14.40 -47.95 33.53
CA PHE A 283 -15.33 -48.45 32.52
C PHE A 283 -16.79 -48.06 32.80
N LEU A 284 -17.18 -48.00 34.07
CA LEU A 284 -18.54 -47.61 34.46
C LEU A 284 -18.84 -46.16 34.10
N GLU A 285 -17.84 -45.29 34.19
CA GLU A 285 -17.92 -43.87 33.89
C GLU A 285 -17.75 -43.55 32.39
N LEU A 286 -17.26 -44.50 31.60
CA LEU A 286 -16.95 -44.27 30.20
C LEU A 286 -18.19 -44.38 29.28
N PRO A 287 -18.49 -43.34 28.49
CA PRO A 287 -19.63 -43.27 27.58
C PRO A 287 -19.37 -43.98 26.25
N LEU A 288 -19.12 -45.28 26.27
CA LEU A 288 -18.74 -46.02 25.07
C LEU A 288 -19.97 -46.49 24.28
N SER A 289 -19.88 -46.47 22.95
CA SER A 289 -20.81 -47.23 22.10
C SER A 289 -20.56 -48.72 22.28
N PRO A 290 -21.54 -49.61 22.00
CA PRO A 290 -21.36 -51.06 22.19
C PRO A 290 -20.07 -51.61 21.56
N GLN A 291 -19.79 -51.24 20.31
CA GLN A 291 -18.58 -51.66 19.58
C GLN A 291 -17.28 -51.14 20.20
N LYS A 292 -17.28 -49.91 20.74
CA LYS A 292 -16.10 -49.33 21.41
C LYS A 292 -15.94 -49.90 22.82
N ALA A 293 -17.05 -50.16 23.51
CA ALA A 293 -17.09 -50.76 24.83
C ALA A 293 -16.48 -52.17 24.77
N GLU A 294 -16.87 -52.98 23.79
CA GLU A 294 -16.32 -54.31 23.56
C GLU A 294 -14.80 -54.27 23.34
N LYS A 295 -14.32 -53.46 22.38
CA LYS A 295 -12.86 -53.31 22.14
C LYS A 295 -12.11 -52.84 23.38
N TRP A 296 -12.67 -51.89 24.12
CA TRP A 296 -12.07 -51.35 25.33
C TRP A 296 -12.02 -52.41 26.44
N LEU A 297 -13.09 -53.20 26.61
CA LEU A 297 -13.15 -54.31 27.57
C LEU A 297 -12.07 -55.35 27.26
N THR A 298 -11.93 -55.75 26.00
CA THR A 298 -10.90 -56.71 25.58
C THR A 298 -9.51 -56.18 25.92
N LEU A 299 -9.18 -54.96 25.46
CA LEU A 299 -7.83 -54.42 25.60
C LEU A 299 -7.47 -54.02 27.04
N GLN A 300 -8.44 -53.53 27.82
CA GLN A 300 -8.15 -52.90 29.11
C GLN A 300 -8.50 -53.79 30.30
N ILE A 301 -9.56 -54.59 30.23
CA ILE A 301 -9.97 -55.44 31.36
C ILE A 301 -9.52 -56.88 31.13
N GLN A 302 -9.83 -57.47 29.97
CA GLN A 302 -9.57 -58.88 29.72
C GLN A 302 -8.08 -59.23 29.68
N GLU A 303 -7.24 -58.44 28.99
CA GLU A 303 -5.79 -58.69 28.96
C GLU A 303 -5.14 -58.58 30.35
N ARG A 304 -5.54 -57.58 31.15
CA ARG A 304 -5.04 -57.42 32.53
C ARG A 304 -5.48 -58.57 33.45
N TRP A 305 -6.68 -59.12 33.25
CA TRP A 305 -7.09 -60.35 33.94
C TRP A 305 -6.24 -61.54 33.52
N LYS A 306 -5.93 -61.71 32.22
CA LYS A 306 -5.03 -62.77 31.76
C LYS A 306 -3.65 -62.65 32.39
N ASP A 307 -3.10 -61.44 32.48
CA ASP A 307 -1.80 -61.18 33.12
C ASP A 307 -1.84 -61.50 34.62
N LEU A 308 -2.93 -61.16 35.31
CA LEU A 308 -3.11 -61.49 36.72
C LEU A 308 -3.18 -63.02 36.93
N LEU A 309 -3.91 -63.74 36.08
CA LEU A 309 -4.03 -65.19 36.11
C LEU A 309 -2.70 -65.89 35.80
N ALA A 310 -1.93 -65.38 34.84
CA ALA A 310 -0.63 -65.95 34.46
C ALA A 310 0.45 -65.80 35.56
N ARG A 311 0.36 -64.76 36.39
CA ARG A 311 1.31 -64.48 37.49
C ARG A 311 0.98 -65.20 38.80
N SER A 312 -0.13 -65.93 38.85
CA SER A 312 -0.51 -66.78 39.99
C SER A 312 -1.13 -68.06 39.45
N PRO A 313 -0.33 -68.95 38.83
CA PRO A 313 -0.82 -70.26 38.44
C PRO A 313 -1.25 -71.04 39.70
N GLN A 314 -2.40 -71.71 39.62
CA GLN A 314 -2.80 -72.69 40.63
C GLN A 314 -1.78 -73.82 40.73
#